data_AF-A0A517P6D2-F1
#
_entry.id   AF-A0A517P6D2-F1
#
_cell.length_a   1.000
_cell.length_b   1.000
_cell.length_c   1.000
_cell.angle_alpha   90.00
_cell.angle_beta   90.00
_cell.angle_gamma   90.00
#
_symmetry.space_group_name_H-M   'P 1'
#
loop_
_entity.id
_entity.type
_entity.pdbx_description
1 polymer ?
#
loop_
_entity_poly.entity_id
_entity_poly.type
_entity_poly.pdbx_seq_one_letter_code
_entity_poly.pdbx_strand_id
1 'polypeptide(L)'
;MTDVTSIGRPPWSRAEMAAALPEFERLYAARPIRHNVGGMRFPHMFAAWFMARRLAPPLIVESGVYKGQGTWLLEQACPDAKIVALDPDLSQRIYRSEKAVYSERDFSEYDWSDEPTGSALAFFDDHQNAFSRLQLCKWFGFRDVIFEDNYPPSQGDCYSLKQAFAGAGFAPAGGRRPGAGLVRKALRSIERASGFTPQFVRSAIPPNVHDAAALRRNLEIYHEFPPVFQTDKTRWGDDWTEPNYLTPAPLLEPPAGVEHPVAWGEAASYTWICYARLAG
;
A
#
# COMPACT_ATOMS: atom_id res chain seq x y z
N MET A 1 0.03 20.25 11.27
CA MET A 1 0.28 18.97 10.57
C MET A 1 1.46 19.22 9.65
N THR A 2 2.39 18.27 9.53
CA THR A 2 3.52 18.39 8.60
C THR A 2 3.21 17.44 7.47
N ASP A 3 2.64 17.96 6.39
CA ASP A 3 2.24 17.15 5.26
C ASP A 3 3.50 16.82 4.46
N VAL A 4 3.88 15.54 4.51
CA VAL A 4 5.09 15.00 3.89
C VAL A 4 4.65 14.14 2.72
N THR A 5 5.09 14.48 1.51
CA THR A 5 4.93 13.63 0.32
C THR A 5 6.23 12.90 -0.04
N SER A 6 7.37 13.35 0.50
CA SER A 6 8.65 12.68 0.31
C SER A 6 9.69 12.96 1.41
N ILE A 7 10.57 11.98 1.62
CA ILE A 7 11.82 12.02 2.36
C ILE A 7 12.86 11.31 1.49
N GLY A 8 14.06 11.86 1.37
CA GLY A 8 15.09 11.28 0.51
C GLY A 8 14.71 11.35 -0.98
N ARG A 9 15.36 10.52 -1.80
CA ARG A 9 15.06 10.41 -3.24
C ARG A 9 14.99 8.94 -3.63
N PRO A 10 13.92 8.48 -4.29
CA PRO A 10 13.88 7.13 -4.81
C PRO A 10 14.88 6.93 -5.96
N PRO A 11 15.24 5.68 -6.30
CA PRO A 11 16.17 5.37 -7.39
C PRO A 11 15.53 5.49 -8.78
N TRP A 12 14.68 6.49 -8.98
CA TRP A 12 14.03 6.82 -10.24
C TRP A 12 13.66 8.29 -10.32
N SER A 13 13.48 8.75 -11.55
CA SER A 13 13.00 10.07 -11.88
C SER A 13 11.55 10.06 -12.35
N ARG A 14 10.92 11.22 -12.27
CA ARG A 14 9.58 11.45 -12.82
C ARG A 14 9.53 11.26 -14.35
N ALA A 15 10.62 11.57 -15.05
CA ALA A 15 10.72 11.37 -16.50
C ALA A 15 10.71 9.87 -16.85
N GLU A 16 11.42 9.04 -16.08
CA GLU A 16 11.36 7.57 -16.23
C GLU A 16 9.95 7.04 -15.98
N MET A 17 9.23 7.55 -14.97
CA MET A 17 7.82 7.19 -14.75
C MET A 17 6.98 7.49 -16.00
N ALA A 18 6.97 8.75 -16.45
CA ALA A 18 6.17 9.15 -17.60
C ALA A 18 6.51 8.34 -18.87
N ALA A 19 7.80 8.09 -19.12
CA ALA A 19 8.27 7.32 -20.26
C ALA A 19 7.83 5.84 -20.23
N ALA A 20 7.50 5.29 -19.06
CA ALA A 20 7.08 3.90 -18.91
C ALA A 20 5.58 3.68 -19.19
N LEU A 21 4.77 4.74 -19.29
CA LEU A 21 3.32 4.64 -19.50
C LEU A 21 2.93 3.87 -20.77
N PRO A 22 3.50 4.11 -21.97
CA PRO A 22 3.09 3.39 -23.17
C PRO A 22 3.37 1.89 -23.10
N GLU A 23 4.44 1.49 -22.41
CA GLU A 23 4.73 0.08 -22.15
C GLU A 23 3.72 -0.51 -21.18
N PHE A 24 3.46 0.21 -20.08
CA PHE A 24 2.51 -0.24 -19.08
C PHE A 24 1.08 -0.36 -19.62
N GLU A 25 0.64 0.54 -20.50
CA GLU A 25 -0.69 0.46 -21.12
C GLU A 25 -0.87 -0.84 -21.92
N ARG A 26 0.16 -1.26 -22.67
CA ARG A 26 0.15 -2.55 -23.38
C ARG A 26 0.06 -3.71 -22.39
N LEU A 27 0.80 -3.64 -21.28
CA LEU A 27 0.74 -4.65 -20.22
C LEU A 27 -0.64 -4.70 -19.56
N TYR A 28 -1.17 -3.56 -19.13
CA TYR A 28 -2.48 -3.43 -18.49
C TYR A 28 -3.60 -3.95 -19.40
N ALA A 29 -3.46 -3.79 -20.71
CA ALA A 29 -4.37 -4.36 -21.71
C ALA A 29 -4.30 -5.90 -21.79
N ALA A 30 -3.28 -6.56 -21.24
CA ALA A 30 -3.15 -8.02 -21.17
C ALA A 30 -3.56 -8.62 -19.82
N ARG A 31 -3.97 -7.80 -18.84
CA ARG A 31 -4.32 -8.27 -17.48
C ARG A 31 -5.40 -9.36 -17.50
N PRO A 32 -5.28 -10.39 -16.63
CA PRO A 32 -6.23 -11.50 -16.59
C PRO A 32 -7.61 -11.09 -16.03
N ILE A 33 -7.68 -10.03 -15.21
CA ILE A 33 -8.91 -9.62 -14.52
C ILE A 33 -9.35 -8.25 -15.04
N ARG A 34 -10.32 -8.22 -15.96
CA ARG A 34 -10.80 -6.97 -16.57
C ARG A 34 -11.58 -6.09 -15.60
N HIS A 35 -12.37 -6.70 -14.72
CA HIS A 35 -13.24 -6.03 -13.76
C HIS A 35 -12.77 -6.30 -12.33
N ASN A 36 -11.69 -5.63 -11.92
CA ASN A 36 -11.12 -5.79 -10.59
C ASN A 36 -11.77 -4.84 -9.55
N VAL A 37 -13.10 -4.95 -9.39
CA VAL A 37 -13.80 -4.20 -8.33
C VAL A 37 -13.25 -4.64 -6.97
N GLY A 38 -12.89 -3.67 -6.14
CA GLY A 38 -12.32 -3.89 -4.81
C GLY A 38 -10.80 -4.06 -4.76
N GLY A 39 -10.11 -4.18 -5.90
CA GLY A 39 -8.64 -4.24 -5.93
C GLY A 39 -8.02 -3.19 -6.85
N MET A 40 -6.71 -3.28 -7.03
CA MET A 40 -5.96 -2.32 -7.85
C MET A 40 -6.49 -2.17 -9.29
N ARG A 41 -6.49 -0.91 -9.73
CA ARG A 41 -6.81 -0.42 -11.07
C ARG A 41 -5.61 0.32 -11.66
N PHE A 42 -5.75 0.93 -12.84
CA PHE A 42 -4.64 1.50 -13.61
C PHE A 42 -3.64 2.33 -12.79
N PRO A 43 -4.04 3.33 -11.97
CA PRO A 43 -3.05 4.19 -11.29
C PRO A 43 -2.14 3.40 -10.34
N HIS A 44 -2.71 2.44 -9.60
CA HIS A 44 -1.99 1.64 -8.62
C HIS A 44 -1.22 0.49 -9.23
N MET A 45 -1.80 -0.18 -10.23
CA MET A 45 -1.06 -1.20 -10.97
C MET A 45 0.14 -0.59 -11.70
N PHE A 46 0.01 0.63 -12.23
CA PHE A 46 1.14 1.33 -12.85
C PHE A 46 2.24 1.61 -11.83
N ALA A 47 1.87 2.19 -10.69
CA ALA A 47 2.79 2.52 -9.62
C ALA A 47 3.51 1.28 -9.08
N ALA A 48 2.77 0.22 -8.73
CA ALA A 48 3.32 -1.03 -8.22
C ALA A 48 4.26 -1.70 -9.23
N TRP A 49 3.83 -1.81 -10.50
CA TRP A 49 4.67 -2.38 -11.57
C TRP A 49 5.95 -1.58 -11.79
N PHE A 50 5.84 -0.25 -11.88
CA PHE A 50 6.99 0.62 -12.14
C PHE A 50 8.01 0.53 -11.00
N MET A 51 7.56 0.64 -9.75
CA MET A 51 8.44 0.59 -8.59
C MET A 51 9.10 -0.79 -8.45
N ALA A 52 8.33 -1.88 -8.55
CA ALA A 52 8.87 -3.24 -8.48
C ALA A 52 9.90 -3.49 -9.59
N ARG A 53 9.56 -3.18 -10.85
CA ARG A 53 10.46 -3.34 -12.00
C ARG A 53 11.74 -2.54 -11.84
N ARG A 54 11.66 -1.33 -11.28
CA ARG A 54 12.84 -0.47 -11.10
C ARG A 54 13.75 -0.95 -9.99
N LEU A 55 13.19 -1.51 -8.92
CA LEU A 55 13.93 -2.11 -7.82
C LEU A 55 14.55 -3.46 -8.21
N ALA A 56 13.87 -4.21 -9.09
CA ALA A 56 14.29 -5.53 -9.59
C ALA A 56 14.76 -6.48 -8.46
N PRO A 57 13.96 -6.69 -7.40
CA PRO A 57 14.34 -7.53 -6.27
C PRO A 57 14.38 -9.02 -6.67
N PRO A 58 15.24 -9.84 -6.04
CA PRO A 58 15.24 -11.30 -6.24
C PRO A 58 14.06 -12.00 -5.53
N LEU A 59 13.44 -11.35 -4.54
CA LEU A 59 12.27 -11.84 -3.80
C LEU A 59 11.24 -10.71 -3.68
N ILE A 60 9.98 -11.04 -3.97
CA ILE A 60 8.82 -10.20 -3.70
C ILE A 60 7.90 -10.93 -2.73
N VAL A 61 7.54 -10.26 -1.64
CA VAL A 61 6.51 -10.71 -0.71
C VAL A 61 5.27 -9.86 -0.94
N GLU A 62 4.22 -10.45 -1.48
CA GLU A 62 2.90 -9.84 -1.61
C GLU A 62 2.05 -10.23 -0.41
N SER A 63 1.53 -9.25 0.33
CA SER A 63 0.55 -9.44 1.40
C SER A 63 -0.76 -8.77 0.96
N GLY A 64 -1.81 -9.57 0.77
CA GLY A 64 -3.05 -9.15 0.11
C GLY A 64 -3.08 -9.57 -1.37
N VAL A 65 -3.56 -10.78 -1.64
CA VAL A 65 -3.61 -11.38 -2.99
C VAL A 65 -4.95 -11.13 -3.66
N TYR A 66 -6.04 -11.26 -2.90
CA TYR A 66 -7.41 -11.17 -3.38
C TYR A 66 -7.65 -12.05 -4.62
N LYS A 67 -7.94 -11.44 -5.77
CA LYS A 67 -8.19 -12.14 -7.04
C LYS A 67 -6.91 -12.58 -7.77
N GLY A 68 -5.73 -12.16 -7.31
CA GLY A 68 -4.42 -12.50 -7.89
C GLY A 68 -3.94 -11.53 -8.99
N GLN A 69 -4.57 -10.36 -9.16
CA GLN A 69 -4.12 -9.38 -10.16
C GLN A 69 -2.78 -8.74 -9.79
N GLY A 70 -2.53 -8.49 -8.50
CA GLY A 70 -1.23 -8.03 -7.98
C GLY A 70 -0.13 -9.06 -8.24
N THR A 71 -0.40 -10.33 -7.91
CA THR A 71 0.55 -11.42 -8.17
C THR A 71 0.94 -11.50 -9.65
N TRP A 72 -0.05 -11.46 -10.55
CA TRP A 72 0.20 -11.42 -12.00
C TRP A 72 1.10 -10.24 -12.36
N LEU A 73 0.77 -9.04 -11.89
CA LEU A 73 1.49 -7.82 -12.19
C LEU A 73 2.96 -7.88 -11.73
N LEU A 74 3.20 -8.35 -10.51
CA LEU A 74 4.54 -8.48 -9.92
C LEU A 74 5.37 -9.51 -10.68
N GLU A 75 4.77 -10.60 -11.13
CA GLU A 75 5.41 -11.58 -12.02
C GLU A 75 5.83 -10.96 -13.36
N GLN A 76 5.01 -10.06 -13.92
CA GLN A 76 5.39 -9.34 -15.16
C GLN A 76 6.47 -8.26 -14.91
N ALA A 77 6.46 -7.63 -13.74
CA ALA A 77 7.44 -6.61 -13.37
C ALA A 77 8.84 -7.20 -13.15
N CYS A 78 8.90 -8.37 -12.50
CA CYS A 78 10.15 -9.04 -12.14
C CYS A 78 10.06 -10.55 -12.44
N PRO A 79 10.23 -10.97 -13.71
CA PRO A 79 10.01 -12.37 -14.13
C PRO A 79 10.90 -13.42 -13.47
N ASP A 80 12.07 -12.99 -12.98
CA ASP A 80 13.07 -13.83 -12.31
C ASP A 80 12.94 -13.82 -10.78
N ALA A 81 12.07 -12.95 -10.22
CA ALA A 81 11.88 -12.88 -8.79
C ALA A 81 11.10 -14.08 -8.27
N LYS A 82 11.52 -14.62 -7.12
CA LYS A 82 10.65 -15.48 -6.32
C LYS A 82 9.50 -14.64 -5.77
N ILE A 83 8.28 -15.16 -5.84
CA ILE A 83 7.10 -14.50 -5.25
C ILE A 83 6.55 -15.35 -4.11
N VAL A 84 6.43 -14.76 -2.92
CA VAL A 84 5.68 -15.32 -1.79
C VAL A 84 4.40 -14.49 -1.65
N ALA A 85 3.26 -15.11 -1.87
CA ALA A 85 1.95 -14.47 -1.94
C ALA A 85 1.08 -14.90 -0.74
N LEU A 86 0.82 -13.96 0.16
CA LEU A 86 0.17 -14.17 1.45
C LEU A 86 -1.24 -13.56 1.43
N ASP A 87 -2.25 -14.35 1.76
CA ASP A 87 -3.62 -13.85 1.94
C ASP A 87 -4.41 -14.81 2.83
N PRO A 88 -5.13 -14.34 3.86
CA PRO A 88 -5.91 -15.20 4.73
C PRO A 88 -7.05 -15.95 4.02
N ASP A 89 -7.51 -15.46 2.86
CA ASP A 89 -8.52 -16.12 2.03
C ASP A 89 -8.06 -16.25 0.58
N LEU A 90 -7.35 -17.34 0.35
CA LEU A 90 -6.85 -17.73 -0.95
C LEU A 90 -7.96 -18.23 -1.93
N SER A 91 -9.21 -18.40 -1.48
CA SER A 91 -10.27 -18.99 -2.30
C SER A 91 -10.82 -18.04 -3.37
N GLN A 92 -10.60 -16.73 -3.23
CA GLN A 92 -11.12 -15.69 -4.13
C GLN A 92 -10.29 -15.46 -5.39
N ARG A 93 -9.15 -16.17 -5.53
CA ARG A 93 -8.28 -16.05 -6.69
C ARG A 93 -9.00 -16.41 -7.99
N ILE A 94 -8.83 -15.54 -8.99
CA ILE A 94 -9.19 -15.80 -10.38
C ILE A 94 -7.92 -16.10 -11.18
N TYR A 95 -6.85 -15.35 -10.91
CA TYR A 95 -5.51 -15.64 -11.42
C TYR A 95 -4.69 -16.37 -10.35
N ARG A 96 -3.93 -17.36 -10.78
CA ARG A 96 -2.94 -18.06 -9.95
C ARG A 96 -1.66 -18.23 -10.77
N SER A 97 -0.57 -17.64 -10.29
CA SER A 97 0.75 -17.87 -10.88
C SER A 97 1.24 -19.27 -10.51
N GLU A 98 1.90 -19.95 -11.45
CA GLU A 98 2.59 -21.22 -11.16
C GLU A 98 3.93 -20.99 -10.46
N LYS A 99 4.49 -19.77 -10.54
CA LYS A 99 5.78 -19.41 -9.94
C LYS A 99 5.66 -18.91 -8.50
N ALA A 100 4.47 -18.50 -8.07
CA ALA A 100 4.25 -17.95 -6.74
C ALA A 100 4.03 -19.07 -5.69
N VAL A 101 4.67 -18.91 -4.54
CA VAL A 101 4.40 -19.70 -3.34
C VAL A 101 3.27 -19.04 -2.58
N TYR A 102 2.13 -19.70 -2.49
CA TYR A 102 0.95 -19.18 -1.78
C TYR A 102 0.86 -19.70 -0.35
N SER A 103 0.44 -18.85 0.58
CA SER A 103 0.23 -19.20 1.98
C SER A 103 -0.92 -18.39 2.59
N GLU A 104 -1.70 -19.03 3.47
CA GLU A 104 -2.77 -18.39 4.26
C GLU A 104 -2.26 -17.77 5.58
N ARG A 105 -0.95 -17.88 5.85
CA ARG A 105 -0.31 -17.27 7.03
C ARG A 105 -0.18 -15.77 6.86
N ASP A 106 -0.30 -15.05 7.97
CA ASP A 106 0.04 -13.63 8.01
C ASP A 106 1.55 -13.40 7.78
N PHE A 107 1.91 -12.23 7.26
CA PHE A 107 3.32 -11.80 7.11
C PHE A 107 4.14 -11.96 8.41
N SER A 108 3.52 -11.74 9.58
CA SER A 108 4.17 -11.87 10.89
C SER A 108 4.41 -13.31 11.35
N GLU A 109 3.75 -14.28 10.73
CA GLU A 109 3.80 -15.70 11.08
C GLU A 109 4.65 -16.54 10.12
N TYR A 110 5.03 -15.95 8.99
CA TYR A 110 5.90 -16.60 8.01
C TYR A 110 7.35 -16.62 8.51
N ASP A 111 8.05 -17.73 8.30
CA ASP A 111 9.46 -17.84 8.67
C ASP A 111 10.34 -17.25 7.56
N TRP A 112 10.96 -16.11 7.87
CA TRP A 112 11.81 -15.37 6.93
C TRP A 112 13.30 -15.73 7.03
N SER A 113 13.68 -16.64 7.93
CA SER A 113 15.09 -16.89 8.29
C SER A 113 15.97 -17.33 7.11
N ASP A 114 15.38 -18.01 6.13
CA ASP A 114 16.06 -18.53 4.93
C ASP A 114 15.90 -17.63 3.68
N GLU A 115 15.20 -16.49 3.81
CA GLU A 115 14.91 -15.60 2.69
C GLU A 115 15.84 -14.38 2.67
N PRO A 116 16.19 -13.83 1.48
CA PRO A 116 17.06 -12.66 1.36
C PRO A 116 16.31 -11.34 1.66
N THR A 117 15.77 -11.19 2.87
CA THR A 117 14.88 -10.05 3.22
C THR A 117 15.51 -8.68 2.99
N GLY A 118 16.82 -8.53 3.20
CA GLY A 118 17.54 -7.27 3.00
C GLY A 118 17.59 -6.75 1.57
N SER A 119 17.36 -7.61 0.57
CA SER A 119 17.23 -7.23 -0.85
C SER A 119 15.83 -7.52 -1.42
N ALA A 120 14.90 -8.00 -0.60
CA ALA A 120 13.53 -8.28 -0.98
C ALA A 120 12.68 -7.01 -1.03
N LEU A 121 11.60 -7.07 -1.79
CA LEU A 121 10.51 -6.10 -1.77
C LEU A 121 9.33 -6.68 -1.01
N ALA A 122 8.85 -5.98 0.02
CA ALA A 122 7.55 -6.25 0.64
C ALA A 122 6.49 -5.32 0.02
N PHE A 123 5.44 -5.90 -0.54
CA PHE A 123 4.29 -5.20 -1.13
C PHE A 123 3.04 -5.51 -0.29
N PHE A 124 2.42 -4.48 0.28
CA PHE A 124 1.25 -4.61 1.15
C PHE A 124 0.01 -3.97 0.52
N ASP A 125 -1.00 -4.80 0.28
CA ASP A 125 -2.38 -4.50 -0.14
C ASP A 125 -3.36 -5.29 0.76
N ASP A 126 -3.05 -5.37 2.06
CA ASP A 126 -3.71 -6.28 3.03
C ASP A 126 -4.66 -5.58 4.02
N HIS A 127 -4.86 -4.27 3.84
CA HIS A 127 -5.68 -3.42 4.71
C HIS A 127 -5.29 -3.49 6.20
N GLN A 128 -4.04 -3.81 6.52
CA GLN A 128 -3.52 -3.77 7.88
C GLN A 128 -2.93 -2.40 8.22
N ASN A 129 -2.56 -2.21 9.49
CA ASN A 129 -1.86 -1.02 9.93
C ASN A 129 -0.47 -0.95 9.27
N ALA A 130 -0.29 -0.01 8.33
CA ALA A 130 0.95 0.15 7.56
C ALA A 130 2.16 0.50 8.45
N PHE A 131 1.96 1.29 9.51
CA PHE A 131 3.02 1.59 10.48
C PHE A 131 3.48 0.32 11.21
N SER A 132 2.54 -0.55 11.59
CA SER A 132 2.83 -1.85 12.20
C SER A 132 3.54 -2.79 11.23
N ARG A 133 3.10 -2.88 9.98
CA ARG A 133 3.77 -3.64 8.92
C ARG A 133 5.20 -3.16 8.71
N LEU A 134 5.44 -1.85 8.68
CA LEU A 134 6.78 -1.28 8.55
C LEU A 134 7.69 -1.65 9.73
N GLN A 135 7.16 -1.70 10.96
CA GLN A 135 7.90 -2.17 12.13
C GLN A 135 8.28 -3.65 12.02
N LEU A 136 7.37 -4.49 11.52
CA LEU A 136 7.65 -5.91 11.24
C LEU A 136 8.69 -6.08 10.13
N CYS A 137 8.59 -5.31 9.05
CA CYS A 137 9.61 -5.28 7.99
C CYS A 137 10.99 -4.99 8.58
N LYS A 138 11.09 -3.95 9.42
CA LYS A 138 12.34 -3.63 10.10
C LYS A 138 12.84 -4.79 10.98
N TRP A 139 11.94 -5.43 11.73
CA TRP A 139 12.28 -6.56 12.59
C TRP A 139 12.81 -7.76 11.80
N PHE A 140 12.19 -8.07 10.66
CA PHE A 140 12.59 -9.19 9.79
C PHE A 140 13.68 -8.84 8.77
N GLY A 141 14.23 -7.63 8.81
CA GLY A 141 15.35 -7.21 7.96
C GLY A 141 14.98 -6.75 6.55
N PHE A 142 13.69 -6.56 6.25
CA PHE A 142 13.26 -5.95 4.99
C PHE A 142 13.64 -4.47 4.95
N ARG A 143 14.02 -4.00 3.76
CA ARG A 143 14.35 -2.59 3.53
C ARG A 143 13.39 -1.88 2.62
N ASP A 144 13.04 -2.50 1.50
CA ASP A 144 12.21 -1.91 0.46
C ASP A 144 10.75 -2.36 0.62
N VAL A 145 9.87 -1.39 0.81
CA VAL A 145 8.46 -1.62 1.12
C VAL A 145 7.58 -0.74 0.24
N ILE A 146 6.50 -1.30 -0.31
CA ILE A 146 5.43 -0.57 -0.97
C ILE A 146 4.14 -0.81 -0.19
N PHE A 147 3.43 0.29 0.11
CA PHE A 147 2.09 0.25 0.68
C PHE A 147 1.10 0.77 -0.36
N GLU A 148 0.20 -0.13 -0.79
CA GLU A 148 -1.08 0.24 -1.39
C GLU A 148 -1.93 0.99 -0.34
N ASP A 149 -2.91 1.76 -0.80
CA ASP A 149 -3.87 2.43 0.07
C ASP A 149 -3.21 3.31 1.15
N ASN A 150 -2.28 4.17 0.72
CA ASN A 150 -1.60 5.14 1.58
C ASN A 150 -2.49 6.36 1.92
N TYR A 151 -3.68 6.08 2.44
CA TYR A 151 -4.81 6.98 2.57
C TYR A 151 -4.49 8.31 3.26
N PRO A 152 -5.16 9.41 2.85
CA PRO A 152 -5.10 10.68 3.56
C PRO A 152 -5.83 10.62 4.91
N PRO A 153 -5.60 11.62 5.80
CA PRO A 153 -6.43 11.81 6.97
C PRO A 153 -7.92 11.79 6.63
N SER A 154 -8.74 11.22 7.50
CA SER A 154 -10.21 11.07 7.39
C SER A 154 -10.76 10.10 6.36
N GLN A 155 -9.90 9.48 5.53
CA GLN A 155 -10.32 8.48 4.54
C GLN A 155 -9.69 7.12 4.80
N GLY A 156 -10.18 6.11 4.07
CA GLY A 156 -9.64 4.75 4.07
C GLY A 156 -10.16 3.86 5.19
N ASP A 157 -9.69 2.63 5.18
CA ASP A 157 -10.10 1.56 6.10
C ASP A 157 -8.94 0.92 6.88
N CYS A 158 -7.72 1.43 6.69
CA CYS A 158 -6.52 1.03 7.42
C CYS A 158 -5.70 2.26 7.86
N TYR A 159 -4.78 2.07 8.82
CA TYR A 159 -3.89 3.15 9.26
C TYR A 159 -2.68 3.25 8.33
N SER A 160 -2.65 4.28 7.49
CA SER A 160 -1.60 4.49 6.49
C SER A 160 -0.37 5.24 7.02
N LEU A 161 0.75 5.20 6.28
CA LEU A 161 1.93 6.01 6.61
C LEU A 161 1.65 7.52 6.48
N LYS A 162 0.82 7.93 5.51
CA LYS A 162 0.38 9.32 5.36
C LYS A 162 -0.40 9.79 6.60
N GLN A 163 -1.32 8.98 7.14
CA GLN A 163 -2.03 9.29 8.38
C GLN A 163 -1.08 9.34 9.58
N ALA A 164 -0.06 8.48 9.61
CA ALA A 164 0.98 8.49 10.63
C ALA A 164 1.84 9.77 10.57
N PHE A 165 2.28 10.21 9.38
CA PHE A 165 3.00 11.49 9.22
C PHE A 165 2.16 12.70 9.62
N ALA A 166 0.87 12.70 9.26
CA ALA A 166 -0.07 13.75 9.62
C ALA A 166 -0.35 13.79 11.14
N GLY A 167 -0.08 12.70 11.86
CA GLY A 167 -0.42 12.52 13.27
C GLY A 167 -1.94 12.45 13.52
N ALA A 168 -2.70 12.06 12.50
CA ALA A 168 -4.17 12.07 12.52
C ALA A 168 -4.77 10.93 13.35
N GLY A 169 -4.00 9.85 13.57
CA GLY A 169 -4.53 8.60 14.09
C GLY A 169 -5.46 7.91 13.07
N PHE A 170 -6.21 6.93 13.54
CA PHE A 170 -7.15 6.14 12.73
C PHE A 170 -8.27 5.54 13.60
N ALA A 171 -9.48 5.48 13.07
CA ALA A 171 -10.59 4.77 13.68
C ALA A 171 -11.42 4.09 12.58
N PRO A 172 -11.74 2.79 12.69
CA PRO A 172 -12.49 2.09 11.66
C PRO A 172 -13.91 2.65 11.57
N ALA A 173 -14.44 2.70 10.34
CA ALA A 173 -15.83 3.03 10.11
C ALA A 173 -16.74 2.08 10.92
N GLY A 174 -17.57 2.63 11.80
CA GLY A 174 -18.44 1.87 12.71
C GLY A 174 -18.03 1.87 14.20
N GLY A 175 -16.88 2.46 14.57
CA GLY A 175 -16.39 2.56 15.95
C GLY A 175 -17.21 3.45 16.90
N ARG A 176 -18.23 4.17 16.40
CA ARG A 176 -19.19 4.95 17.20
C ARG A 176 -20.61 4.40 17.02
N ARG A 177 -20.96 3.36 17.78
CA ARG A 177 -22.36 3.13 18.21
C ARG A 177 -22.51 3.69 19.63
N PRO A 178 -23.33 4.73 19.87
CA PRO A 178 -23.69 5.11 21.23
C PRO A 178 -24.59 4.00 21.79
N GLY A 179 -24.11 3.23 22.77
CA GLY A 179 -24.96 2.28 23.49
C GLY A 179 -24.32 0.99 24.05
N ALA A 180 -23.13 0.58 23.62
CA ALA A 180 -22.54 -0.72 24.00
C ALA A 180 -21.52 -0.66 25.17
N GLY A 181 -21.68 0.28 26.10
CA GLY A 181 -20.66 0.61 27.12
C GLY A 181 -20.38 -0.48 28.16
N LEU A 182 -21.36 -1.35 28.47
CA LEU A 182 -21.20 -2.37 29.52
C LEU A 182 -20.62 -3.68 29.00
N VAL A 183 -21.11 -4.21 27.88
CA VAL A 183 -20.66 -5.50 27.31
C VAL A 183 -19.18 -5.43 26.87
N ARG A 184 -18.76 -4.29 26.33
CA ARG A 184 -17.38 -4.05 25.89
C ARG A 184 -16.40 -3.94 27.06
N LYS A 185 -16.86 -3.55 28.25
CA LYS A 185 -16.03 -3.46 29.47
C LYS A 185 -15.69 -4.84 30.01
N ALA A 186 -16.65 -5.78 29.95
CA ALA A 186 -16.47 -7.17 30.37
C ALA A 186 -15.56 -7.96 29.41
N LEU A 187 -15.67 -7.76 28.09
CA LEU A 187 -14.79 -8.39 27.10
C LEU A 187 -13.33 -7.91 27.21
N ARG A 188 -13.11 -6.60 27.46
CA ARG A 188 -11.76 -6.04 27.67
C ARG A 188 -11.03 -6.60 28.89
N SER A 189 -11.76 -7.01 29.93
CA SER A 189 -11.15 -7.67 31.10
C SER A 189 -10.63 -9.07 30.76
N ILE A 190 -11.26 -9.76 29.81
CA ILE A 190 -10.85 -11.09 29.35
C ILE A 190 -9.64 -10.98 28.41
N GLU A 191 -9.64 -10.02 27.48
CA GLU A 191 -8.50 -9.76 26.57
C GLU A 191 -7.21 -9.33 27.30
N ARG A 192 -7.33 -8.62 28.43
CA ARG A 192 -6.18 -8.28 29.29
C ARG A 192 -5.61 -9.48 30.04
N ALA A 193 -6.44 -10.47 30.35
CA ALA A 193 -6.00 -11.67 31.07
C ALA A 193 -5.19 -12.63 30.17
N SER A 194 -5.40 -12.58 28.85
CA SER A 194 -4.67 -13.40 27.88
C SER A 194 -3.26 -12.90 27.51
N GLY A 195 -2.81 -11.75 28.02
CA GLY A 195 -1.41 -11.30 27.91
C GLY A 195 -0.83 -11.05 26.50
N PHE A 196 -1.59 -11.35 25.44
CA PHE A 196 -1.13 -11.37 24.04
C PHE A 196 -2.10 -10.64 23.10
N THR A 197 -2.42 -9.38 23.39
CA THR A 197 -2.77 -8.46 22.29
C THR A 197 -1.53 -7.61 22.04
N PRO A 198 -0.71 -7.96 21.03
CA PRO A 198 0.39 -7.10 20.62
C PRO A 198 -0.17 -5.69 20.36
N GLN A 199 0.61 -4.65 20.69
CA GLN A 199 0.23 -3.26 20.41
C GLN A 199 -0.20 -3.02 18.95
N PHE A 200 0.22 -3.92 18.05
CA PHE A 200 -0.09 -4.01 16.62
C PHE A 200 -1.57 -4.25 16.26
N VAL A 201 -2.43 -4.65 17.22
CA VAL A 201 -3.86 -4.96 16.96
C VAL A 201 -4.80 -3.87 17.50
N ARG A 202 -4.31 -2.65 17.74
CA ARG A 202 -5.22 -1.55 18.09
C ARG A 202 -6.05 -1.18 16.86
N SER A 203 -7.32 -1.61 16.85
CA SER A 203 -8.25 -1.24 15.78
C SER A 203 -8.39 0.28 15.64
N ALA A 204 -8.20 1.04 16.72
CA ALA A 204 -8.17 2.50 16.68
C ALA A 204 -6.83 3.04 17.23
N ILE A 205 -6.22 3.93 16.45
CA ILE A 205 -4.99 4.64 16.78
C ILE A 205 -5.37 6.08 17.14
N PRO A 206 -5.13 6.54 18.39
CA PRO A 206 -5.37 7.95 18.72
C PRO A 206 -4.42 8.86 17.94
N PRO A 207 -4.83 10.10 17.62
CA PRO A 207 -3.93 11.12 17.08
C PRO A 207 -2.67 11.22 17.94
N ASN A 208 -1.51 11.19 17.31
CA ASN A 208 -0.22 11.22 18.01
C ASN A 208 0.90 11.74 17.09
N VAL A 209 1.99 12.24 17.68
CA VAL A 209 3.16 12.73 16.94
C VAL A 209 4.32 11.74 16.96
N HIS A 210 4.20 10.66 17.71
CA HIS A 210 5.28 9.70 17.95
C HIS A 210 5.52 8.83 16.72
N ASP A 211 4.47 8.44 16.01
CA ASP A 211 4.56 7.64 14.80
C ASP A 211 5.27 8.43 13.70
N ALA A 212 4.89 9.70 13.49
CA ALA A 212 5.58 10.61 12.58
C ALA A 212 7.08 10.79 12.94
N ALA A 213 7.39 10.92 14.24
CA ALA A 213 8.77 11.03 14.70
C ALA A 213 9.56 9.72 14.49
N ALA A 214 8.92 8.56 14.66
CA ALA A 214 9.51 7.27 14.38
C ALA A 214 9.79 7.10 12.88
N LEU A 215 8.83 7.44 12.01
CA LEU A 215 9.02 7.38 10.56
C LEU A 215 10.21 8.22 10.10
N ARG A 216 10.30 9.49 10.55
CA ARG A 216 11.43 10.37 10.20
C ARG A 216 12.80 9.86 10.64
N ARG A 217 12.85 9.09 11.73
CA ARG A 217 14.10 8.52 12.25
C ARG A 217 14.51 7.23 11.54
N ASN A 218 13.55 6.49 10.98
CA ASN A 218 13.78 5.14 10.50
C ASN A 218 13.67 5.00 8.98
N LEU A 219 13.12 5.99 8.27
CA LEU A 219 13.04 5.98 6.82
C LEU A 219 14.19 6.77 6.20
N GLU A 220 14.95 6.08 5.34
CA GLU A 220 15.87 6.72 4.40
C GLU A 220 15.09 7.37 3.26
N ILE A 221 14.06 6.67 2.77
CA ILE A 221 13.19 7.13 1.70
C ILE A 221 11.73 6.95 2.13
N TYR A 222 10.94 7.99 1.92
CA TYR A 222 9.50 7.92 1.80
C TYR A 222 9.14 8.63 0.50
N HIS A 223 8.34 8.03 -0.34
CA HIS A 223 7.95 8.63 -1.61
C HIS A 223 6.55 8.22 -1.96
N GLU A 224 5.63 9.18 -1.96
CA GLU A 224 4.32 8.98 -2.57
C GLU A 224 4.46 8.98 -4.08
N PHE A 225 3.96 7.92 -4.72
CA PHE A 225 3.97 7.83 -6.17
C PHE A 225 2.97 8.86 -6.73
N PRO A 226 3.36 9.73 -7.68
CA PRO A 226 2.43 10.70 -8.25
C PRO A 226 1.27 10.01 -8.97
N PRO A 227 0.03 10.54 -8.89
CA PRO A 227 -1.05 10.05 -9.72
C PRO A 227 -0.69 10.27 -11.21
N VAL A 228 -1.15 9.40 -12.11
CA VAL A 228 -0.92 9.61 -13.55
C VAL A 228 -1.63 10.87 -14.02
N PHE A 229 -2.89 11.01 -13.59
CA PHE A 229 -3.73 12.18 -13.78
C PHE A 229 -4.39 12.53 -12.45
N GLN A 230 -4.66 13.82 -12.23
CA GLN A 230 -5.45 14.30 -11.10
C GLN A 230 -6.81 14.79 -11.63
N THR A 231 -7.89 14.21 -11.10
CA THR A 231 -9.26 14.66 -11.39
C THR A 231 -9.72 15.70 -10.38
N ASP A 232 -10.79 16.44 -10.68
CA ASP A 232 -11.36 17.42 -9.75
C ASP A 232 -11.83 16.77 -8.44
N LYS A 233 -12.38 15.55 -8.56
CA LYS A 233 -12.89 14.76 -7.43
C LYS A 233 -11.99 13.57 -7.12
N THR A 234 -11.89 13.22 -5.85
CA THR A 234 -11.29 11.96 -5.38
C THR A 234 -12.22 10.77 -5.62
N ARG A 235 -11.77 9.55 -5.33
CA ARG A 235 -12.63 8.33 -5.41
C ARG A 235 -13.88 8.40 -4.53
N TRP A 236 -13.85 9.21 -3.47
CA TRP A 236 -14.94 9.37 -2.52
C TRP A 236 -15.93 10.48 -2.90
N GLY A 237 -15.62 11.24 -3.95
CA GLY A 237 -16.47 12.34 -4.45
C GLY A 237 -16.13 13.72 -3.87
N ASP A 238 -15.18 13.80 -2.94
CA ASP A 238 -14.70 15.05 -2.36
C ASP A 238 -13.77 15.80 -3.33
N ASP A 239 -13.61 17.12 -3.15
CA ASP A 239 -12.71 17.92 -3.98
C ASP A 239 -11.24 17.54 -3.71
N TRP A 240 -10.51 17.09 -4.74
CA TRP A 240 -9.12 16.66 -4.58
C TRP A 240 -8.18 17.83 -4.22
N THR A 241 -8.60 19.07 -4.43
CA THR A 241 -7.81 20.25 -4.03
C THR A 241 -7.90 20.56 -2.54
N GLU A 242 -8.67 19.81 -1.75
CA GLU A 242 -8.76 20.03 -0.31
C GLU A 242 -7.41 19.83 0.41
N PRO A 243 -7.11 20.59 1.48
CA PRO A 243 -5.82 20.55 2.16
C PRO A 243 -5.40 19.16 2.67
N ASN A 244 -6.36 18.30 3.00
CA ASN A 244 -6.09 16.96 3.52
C ASN A 244 -5.63 15.96 2.43
N TYR A 245 -5.75 16.33 1.15
CA TYR A 245 -5.44 15.49 0.00
C TYR A 245 -4.13 15.90 -0.68
N LEU A 246 -3.16 16.37 0.09
CA LEU A 246 -1.83 16.68 -0.44
C LEU A 246 -1.26 15.47 -1.20
N THR A 247 -0.94 15.71 -2.46
CA THR A 247 -0.47 14.71 -3.43
C THR A 247 0.67 15.32 -4.24
N PRO A 248 1.69 14.55 -4.66
CA PRO A 248 2.61 15.00 -5.69
C PRO A 248 1.87 15.43 -6.97
N ALA A 249 2.45 16.37 -7.73
CA ALA A 249 1.86 16.79 -9.00
C ALA A 249 1.59 15.57 -9.93
N PRO A 250 0.48 15.52 -10.67
CA PRO A 250 0.14 14.39 -11.54
C PRO A 250 1.16 14.24 -12.66
N LEU A 251 1.52 13.03 -13.08
CA LEU A 251 2.55 12.79 -14.10
C LEU A 251 2.26 13.48 -15.43
N LEU A 252 1.00 13.52 -15.81
CA LEU A 252 0.51 14.07 -17.06
C LEU A 252 -0.62 15.08 -16.80
N GLU A 253 -0.69 16.09 -17.67
CA GLU A 253 -1.73 17.12 -17.69
C GLU A 253 -2.51 17.04 -19.01
N PRO A 254 -3.77 17.51 -19.06
CA PRO A 254 -4.51 17.62 -20.32
C PRO A 254 -3.72 18.43 -21.38
N PRO A 255 -3.74 18.03 -22.67
CA PRO A 255 -4.65 17.06 -23.30
C PRO A 255 -4.20 15.59 -23.23
N ALA A 256 -3.17 15.23 -22.46
CA ALA A 256 -2.63 13.87 -22.44
C ALA A 256 -3.64 12.78 -22.01
N GLY A 257 -4.74 13.16 -21.35
CA GLY A 257 -5.86 12.24 -21.07
C GLY A 257 -6.53 11.69 -22.32
N VAL A 258 -6.42 12.38 -23.47
CA VAL A 258 -6.88 11.90 -24.78
C VAL A 258 -5.92 10.82 -25.34
N GLU A 259 -4.62 10.96 -25.09
CA GLU A 259 -3.60 10.00 -25.52
C GLU A 259 -3.60 8.73 -24.65
N HIS A 260 -3.97 8.87 -23.38
CA HIS A 260 -4.01 7.81 -22.38
C HIS A 260 -5.43 7.58 -21.85
N PRO A 261 -6.40 7.17 -22.70
CA PRO A 261 -7.82 7.15 -22.36
C PRO A 261 -8.17 6.17 -21.23
N VAL A 262 -7.44 5.05 -21.11
CA VAL A 262 -7.65 4.07 -20.03
C VAL A 262 -7.15 4.63 -18.70
N ALA A 263 -5.95 5.22 -18.70
CA ALA A 263 -5.38 5.84 -17.51
C ALA A 263 -6.25 7.00 -17.01
N TRP A 264 -6.76 7.83 -17.93
CA TRP A 264 -7.70 8.91 -17.62
C TRP A 264 -9.03 8.37 -17.09
N GLY A 265 -9.62 7.37 -17.77
CA GLY A 265 -10.90 6.78 -17.38
C GLY A 265 -10.91 6.11 -16.01
N GLU A 266 -9.74 5.72 -15.50
CA GLU A 266 -9.56 5.13 -14.17
C GLU A 266 -8.85 6.07 -13.17
N ALA A 267 -8.56 7.33 -13.54
CA ALA A 267 -7.78 8.26 -12.70
C ALA A 267 -8.38 8.47 -11.30
N ALA A 268 -9.71 8.51 -11.20
CA ALA A 268 -10.43 8.67 -9.95
C ALA A 268 -10.28 7.49 -8.99
N SER A 269 -9.68 6.36 -9.38
CA SER A 269 -9.45 5.21 -8.48
C SER A 269 -8.17 5.32 -7.65
N TYR A 270 -7.43 6.43 -7.76
CA TYR A 270 -6.21 6.63 -7.00
C TYR A 270 -6.50 6.89 -5.51
N THR A 271 -5.78 6.17 -4.64
CA THR A 271 -5.93 6.19 -3.16
C THR A 271 -4.62 6.46 -2.44
N TRP A 272 -3.66 7.04 -3.16
CA TRP A 272 -2.27 7.16 -2.74
C TRP A 272 -1.60 5.81 -2.57
N ILE A 273 -0.38 5.70 -3.09
CA ILE A 273 0.50 4.55 -2.94
C ILE A 273 1.88 5.10 -2.64
N CYS A 274 2.61 4.47 -1.72
CA CYS A 274 3.94 4.94 -1.36
C CYS A 274 4.97 3.84 -1.38
N TYR A 275 6.20 4.28 -1.65
CA TYR A 275 7.42 3.53 -1.45
C TYR A 275 8.12 4.03 -0.19
N ALA A 276 8.53 3.11 0.66
CA ALA A 276 9.30 3.36 1.86
C ALA A 276 10.57 2.50 1.85
N ARG A 277 11.73 3.13 2.07
CA ARG A 277 12.99 2.45 2.34
C ARG A 277 13.41 2.68 3.78
N LEU A 278 13.54 1.59 4.54
CA LEU A 278 14.10 1.63 5.88
C LEU A 278 15.61 1.93 5.84
N ALA A 279 16.05 2.79 6.76
CA ALA A 279 17.46 3.03 7.03
C ALA A 279 18.11 1.72 7.52
N GLY A 280 19.29 1.42 6.98
CA GLY A 280 20.09 0.24 7.35
C GLY A 280 20.75 0.36 8.72
#